data_AF-A0A651FLP6-F1
#
_entry.id   AF-A0A651FLP6-F1
#
_cell.length_a   1.000
_cell.length_b   1.000
_cell.length_c   1.000
_cell.angle_alpha   90.00
_cell.angle_beta   90.00
_cell.angle_gamma   90.00
#
_symmetry.space_group_name_H-M   'P 1'
#
loop_
_entity.id
_entity.type
_entity.pdbx_description
1 polymer ?
#
loop_
_entity_poly.entity_id
_entity_poly.type
_entity_poly.pdbx_seq_one_letter_code
_entity_poly.pdbx_strand_id
1 'polypeptide(L)' 'MRMPNREIVYRLLFVTEQGNEDQRNSANARLASLRDAFSNDRRFPSSRPIMPAIETECWTWWHEVAASPPSSAQGLDRPV' A
#
# COMPACT_ATOMS: atom_id res chain seq x y z
N MET A 1 5.77 -5.36 -21.78
CA MET A 1 4.74 -5.26 -20.73
C MET A 1 5.44 -4.95 -19.41
N ARG A 2 5.08 -3.87 -18.72
CA ARG A 2 5.78 -3.43 -17.50
C ARG A 2 5.25 -4.21 -16.28
N MET A 3 6.14 -4.79 -15.49
CA MET A 3 5.79 -5.37 -14.20
C MET A 3 5.57 -4.27 -13.15
N PRO A 4 4.72 -4.48 -12.13
CA PRO A 4 4.62 -3.55 -11.01
C PRO A 4 5.97 -3.37 -10.33
N ASN A 5 6.23 -2.16 -9.84
CA ASN A 5 7.46 -1.82 -9.13
C ASN A 5 7.65 -2.77 -7.94
N ARG A 6 8.73 -3.56 -7.94
CA ARG A 6 8.97 -4.56 -6.90
C ARG A 6 9.05 -3.96 -5.50
N GLU A 7 9.61 -2.76 -5.37
CA GLU A 7 9.76 -2.09 -4.08
C GLU A 7 8.40 -1.80 -3.44
N ILE A 8 7.42 -1.37 -4.23
CA ILE A 8 6.08 -1.06 -3.73
C ILE A 8 5.39 -2.32 -3.20
N VAL A 9 5.55 -3.44 -3.91
CA VAL A 9 4.98 -4.73 -3.52
C VAL A 9 5.59 -5.19 -2.21
N TYR A 10 6.92 -5.12 -2.06
CA TYR A 10 7.60 -5.50 -0.82
C TYR A 10 7.17 -4.64 0.37
N ARG A 11 7.03 -3.33 0.18
CA ARG A 11 6.55 -2.44 1.25
C ARG A 11 5.11 -2.76 1.66
N LEU A 12 4.22 -3.03 0.71
CA LEU A 12 2.85 -3.44 1.01
C LEU A 12 2.81 -4.79 1.75
N LEU A 13 3.59 -5.78 1.30
CA LEU A 13 3.71 -7.08 1.99
C LEU A 13 4.22 -6.91 3.44
N PHE A 14 5.23 -6.06 3.63
CA PHE A 14 5.71 -5.73 4.97
C PHE A 14 4.60 -5.15 5.86
N VAL A 15 3.76 -4.23 5.35
CA VAL A 15 2.61 -3.72 6.12
C VAL A 15 1.57 -4.79 6.40
N THR A 16 1.35 -5.75 5.49
CA THR A 16 0.42 -6.86 5.77
C THR A 16 0.89 -7.73 6.95
N GLU A 17 2.20 -7.79 7.21
CA GLU A 17 2.78 -8.56 8.31
C GLU A 17 2.87 -7.77 9.62
N GLN A 18 3.26 -6.49 9.55
CA GLN A 18 3.64 -5.69 10.72
C GLN A 18 2.64 -4.58 11.10
N GLY A 19 1.72 -4.25 10.20
CA GLY A 19 0.75 -3.17 10.40
C GLY A 19 -0.37 -3.54 11.39
N ASN A 20 -1.08 -2.52 11.87
CA ASN A 20 -2.34 -2.74 12.58
C ASN A 20 -3.44 -3.25 11.62
N GLU A 21 -4.61 -3.63 12.14
CA GLU A 21 -5.70 -4.20 11.32
C GLU A 21 -6.09 -3.32 10.12
N ASP A 22 -6.27 -2.03 10.31
CA ASP A 22 -6.64 -1.09 9.24
C ASP A 22 -5.54 -0.95 8.18
N GLN A 23 -4.28 -0.91 8.61
CA GLN A 23 -3.12 -0.86 7.73
C GLN A 23 -2.98 -2.16 6.93
N ARG A 24 -3.17 -3.32 7.57
CA ARG A 24 -3.15 -4.62 6.90
C ARG A 24 -4.27 -4.76 5.88
N ASN A 25 -5.48 -4.36 6.22
CA ASN A 25 -6.63 -4.35 5.31
C ASN A 25 -6.38 -3.43 4.11
N SER A 26 -5.87 -2.22 4.38
CA SER A 26 -5.52 -1.23 3.36
C SER A 26 -4.39 -1.68 2.44
N ALA A 27 -3.38 -2.38 2.97
CA ALA A 27 -2.28 -2.96 2.20
C ALA A 27 -2.76 -4.10 1.29
N ASN A 28 -3.61 -4.99 1.81
CA ASN A 28 -4.22 -6.07 1.03
C ASN A 28 -5.07 -5.55 -0.14
N ALA A 29 -5.88 -4.51 0.09
CA ALA A 29 -6.67 -3.87 -0.96
C ALA A 29 -5.78 -3.31 -2.09
N ARG A 30 -4.66 -2.67 -1.72
CA ARG A 30 -3.69 -2.11 -2.69
C ARG A 30 -2.94 -3.19 -3.47
N LEU A 31 -2.58 -4.30 -2.84
CA LEU A 31 -2.02 -5.47 -3.51
C LEU A 31 -2.99 -6.05 -4.56
N ALA A 32 -4.29 -6.11 -4.23
CA ALA A 32 -5.32 -6.53 -5.18
C ALA A 32 -5.42 -5.56 -6.37
N SER A 33 -5.44 -4.24 -6.13
CA SER A 33 -5.45 -3.23 -7.20
C SER A 33 -4.25 -3.34 -8.14
N LEU A 34 -3.04 -3.57 -7.61
CA LEU A 34 -1.84 -3.78 -8.43
C LEU A 34 -1.95 -5.03 -9.31
N ARG A 35 -2.47 -6.13 -8.74
CA ARG A 35 -2.70 -7.38 -9.49
C ARG A 35 -3.72 -7.20 -10.61
N ASP A 36 -4.81 -6.49 -10.32
CA ASP A 36 -5.89 -6.27 -11.28
C ASP A 36 -5.45 -5.32 -12.39
N ALA A 37 -4.68 -4.26 -12.06
CA ALA A 37 -4.06 -3.37 -13.05
C ALA A 37 -3.10 -4.13 -13.97
N PHE A 38 -2.24 -5.01 -13.43
CA PHE A 38 -1.34 -5.84 -14.23
C PHE A 38 -2.12 -6.76 -15.18
N SER A 39 -3.20 -7.37 -14.68
CA SER A 39 -4.02 -8.28 -15.46
C SER A 39 -4.81 -7.56 -16.57
N ASN A 40 -5.31 -6.35 -16.28
CA ASN A 40 -6.03 -5.52 -17.25
C ASN A 40 -5.10 -4.96 -18.33
N ASP A 41 -3.93 -4.43 -17.96
CA ASP A 41 -2.93 -3.97 -18.94
C ASP A 41 -2.47 -5.12 -19.86
N ARG A 42 -2.55 -6.38 -19.40
CA ARG A 42 -2.27 -7.58 -20.22
C ARG A 42 -3.36 -7.86 -21.23
N ARG A 43 -4.61 -7.77 -20.78
CA ARG A 43 -5.78 -8.19 -21.54
C ARG A 43 -6.21 -7.13 -22.54
N PHE A 44 -6.05 -5.86 -22.18
CA PHE A 44 -6.40 -4.70 -22.99
C PHE A 44 -5.27 -3.67 -22.91
N PRO A 45 -4.21 -3.81 -23.73
CA PRO A 45 -3.13 -2.84 -23.77
C PRO A 45 -3.69 -1.49 -24.26
N SER A 46 -4.02 -0.62 -23.30
CA SER A 46 -4.59 0.70 -23.55
C SER A 46 -3.49 1.71 -23.87
N SER A 47 -3.83 2.78 -24.59
CA SER A 47 -2.92 3.89 -24.90
C SER A 47 -2.42 4.64 -23.65
N ARG A 48 -3.08 4.44 -22.48
CA ARG A 48 -2.68 4.95 -21.17
C ARG A 48 -2.62 3.79 -20.17
N PRO A 49 -1.44 3.27 -19.84
CA PRO A 49 -1.33 2.16 -18.88
C PRO A 49 -1.88 2.61 -17.52
N ILE A 50 -2.67 1.75 -16.88
CA ILE A 50 -3.30 2.06 -15.58
C ILE A 50 -2.29 1.83 -14.44
N MET A 51 -1.31 0.95 -14.67
CA MET A 51 -0.29 0.59 -13.68
C MET A 51 0.42 1.79 -13.02
N PRO A 52 0.92 2.82 -13.74
CA PRO A 52 1.62 3.95 -13.10
C PRO A 52 0.73 4.76 -12.14
N ALA A 53 -0.57 4.87 -12.42
CA ALA A 53 -1.51 5.58 -11.54
C ALA A 53 -1.69 4.80 -10.22
N ILE A 54 -1.89 3.48 -10.31
CA ILE A 54 -2.00 2.61 -9.13
C ILE A 54 -0.70 2.56 -8.33
N GLU A 55 0.46 2.52 -9.01
CA GLU A 55 1.78 2.62 -8.36
C GLU A 55 1.90 3.94 -7.59
N THR A 56 1.42 5.05 -8.15
CA THR A 56 1.48 6.37 -7.50
C THR A 56 0.62 6.40 -6.24
N GLU A 57 -0.62 5.92 -6.30
CA GLU A 57 -1.52 5.85 -5.14
C GLU A 57 -0.96 4.98 -4.02
N CYS A 58 -0.37 3.83 -4.37
CA CYS A 58 0.24 2.94 -3.40
C CYS A 58 1.48 3.58 -2.73
N TRP A 59 2.27 4.36 -3.48
CA TRP A 59 3.43 5.07 -2.96
C TRP A 59 3.05 6.17 -2.00
N THR A 60 2.08 7.00 -2.40
CA THR A 60 1.53 8.07 -1.55
C THR A 60 1.05 7.50 -0.23
N TRP A 61 0.24 6.45 -0.27
CA TRP A 61 -0.26 5.81 0.95
C TRP A 61 0.84 5.22 1.82
N TRP A 62 1.82 4.53 1.23
CA TRP A 62 2.95 4.01 1.99
C TRP A 62 3.68 5.13 2.74
N HIS A 63 3.90 6.29 2.10
CA HIS A 63 4.53 7.43 2.76
C HIS A 63 3.67 7.99 3.90
N GLU A 64 2.35 8.01 3.79
CA GLU A 64 1.45 8.40 4.89
C GLU A 64 1.57 7.44 6.08
N VAL A 65 1.61 6.12 5.82
CA VAL A 65 1.80 5.10 6.85
C VAL A 65 3.17 5.22 7.51
N ALA A 66 4.22 5.42 6.72
CA ALA A 66 5.59 5.57 7.23
C ALA A 66 5.82 6.88 7.99
N ALA A 67 5.09 7.94 7.65
CA ALA A 67 5.14 9.24 8.34
C ALA A 67 4.28 9.25 9.61
N SER A 68 3.35 8.31 9.78
CA SER A 68 2.55 8.17 10.99
C SER A 68 3.44 7.61 12.11
N PRO A 69 3.73 8.38 13.19
CA PRO A 69 4.49 7.83 14.30
C PRO A 69 3.77 6.61 14.88
N PRO A 70 4.49 5.60 15.40
CA PRO A 70 3.85 4.59 16.22
C PRO A 70 3.10 5.34 17.30
N SER A 71 1.81 5.05 17.46
CA SER A 71 0.94 5.73 18.41
C SER A 71 1.49 5.53 19.82
N SER A 72 2.40 6.41 20.23
CA SER A 72 3.06 6.39 21.53
C SER A 72 2.02 6.74 22.58
N ALA A 73 1.55 5.70 23.28
CA ALA A 73 1.11 5.76 24.67
C ALA A 73 0.28 6.99 25.09
N GLN A 74 -0.99 7.07 24.68
CA GLN A 74 -2.00 7.68 25.54
C GLN A 74 -2.32 6.70 26.67
N GLY A 75 -1.45 6.64 27.67
CA GLY A 75 -1.58 5.66 28.75
C GLY A 75 -0.63 5.91 29.91
N LEU A 76 -0.46 7.17 30.33
CA LEU A 76 0.11 7.47 31.64
C LEU A 76 -0.38 8.81 32.19
N ASP A 77 -1.68 8.94 32.40
CA ASP A 77 -2.21 9.93 33.35
C ASP A 77 -2.86 9.17 34.52
N ARG A 78 -2.02 8.83 35.51
CA ARG A 78 -2.47 8.57 36.89
C ARG A 78 -1.72 9.55 37.78
N PRO A 79 -2.41 10.53 38.38
CA PRO A 79 -2.04 11.02 39.69
C PRO A 79 -2.85 10.29 40.76
N VAL A 80 -2.12 9.91 41.81
CA VAL A 80 -2.58 9.36 43.09
C VAL A 80 -3.46 10.37 43.84
#